data_AF-A0AAW2I8W8-F1
#
_entry.id   AF-A0AAW2I8W8-F1
#
_cell.length_a   1.000
_cell.length_b   1.000
_cell.length_c   1.000
_cell.angle_alpha   90.00
_cell.angle_beta   90.00
_cell.angle_gamma   90.00
#
_symmetry.space_group_name_H-M   'P 1'
#
loop_
_entity.id
_entity.type
_entity.pdbx_description
1 polymer ?
#
loop_
_entity_poly.entity_id
_entity_poly.type
_entity_poly.pdbx_seq_one_letter_code
_entity_poly.pdbx_strand_id
1 'polypeptide(L)'
;MAGDGDIIGLSTKEGLLHLYNDLKSIIEVSKPLKMKLFHWKKSWLYDTLHHKSQYTTISWISALILIISAITLSMVYSFGSCRGCHSLPYEIFVIVFLVIFNLGIVGWDNKLRHGEIFTRAEQLLEILSKCKDTVSWNPSNYPHLCTPTSPCITLQWTYRDGKVVNLPWALLVKGDVIIIRPGQLSPGLCTPMDDSDGPILHANEVYSPPLTSNSESCTLPAARAPLENKKYLLQETPYLRNLKMALDQSLMKPVSYHNKERHLIMVTCIEQTAIPVLFMLTLFVNASRYFYLGQWVGRGTWIEMFIIQPISVILPLLPLIFPLYWFVLNAFGVTKIRANLQVHCAPTEVLDPFEDTDGEEKQPNMEYKYDEVKNYFIEVLLGKGPLLTRSVNILHVLGSVTALCCVDKKGILSWPNPTAEKVFFLTNSKQQSQSAESLNSEVFNNNATPKNSAQWHQVSDDADENLLHKTFMNDPSPLTVAEVLDLTHDHSSPFRLQFDDKSWEQYLSSLKPLGLAILLNTCNMDTQLWVKWWKGKEK
;
A
#
# COMPACT_ATOMS: atom_id res chain seq x y z
N MET A 1 -44.01 -25.23 -8.12
CA MET A 1 -43.74 -25.97 -6.87
C MET A 1 -42.99 -25.02 -5.96
N ALA A 2 -43.72 -24.38 -5.05
CA ALA A 2 -43.17 -23.53 -4.01
C ALA A 2 -42.58 -24.42 -2.91
N GLY A 3 -41.38 -24.12 -2.42
CA GLY A 3 -40.74 -24.93 -1.37
C GLY A 3 -39.26 -24.65 -1.14
N ASP A 4 -38.91 -23.42 -0.78
CA ASP A 4 -38.05 -23.08 0.37
C ASP A 4 -38.20 -21.56 0.55
N GLY A 5 -38.15 -21.01 1.77
CA GLY A 5 -38.30 -19.56 1.95
C GLY A 5 -37.15 -18.84 1.26
N ASP A 6 -37.41 -18.10 0.16
CA ASP A 6 -36.38 -17.45 -0.66
C ASP A 6 -35.47 -16.56 0.21
N ILE A 7 -34.30 -17.06 0.55
CA ILE A 7 -33.28 -16.33 1.28
C ILE A 7 -32.80 -15.21 0.35
N ILE A 8 -33.04 -13.95 0.74
CA ILE A 8 -32.62 -12.79 -0.05
C ILE A 8 -31.09 -12.73 -0.06
N GLY A 9 -30.51 -12.70 -1.26
CA GLY A 9 -29.07 -12.59 -1.48
C GLY A 9 -28.35 -13.93 -1.60
N LEU A 10 -27.07 -13.89 -1.95
CA LEU A 10 -26.24 -15.09 -2.13
C LEU A 10 -25.67 -15.57 -0.80
N SER A 11 -25.47 -16.87 -0.63
CA SER A 11 -24.70 -17.36 0.53
C SER A 11 -23.23 -16.94 0.43
N THR A 12 -22.52 -16.89 1.57
CA THR A 12 -21.07 -16.57 1.56
C THR A 12 -20.27 -17.57 0.71
N LYS A 13 -20.64 -18.86 0.75
CA LYS A 13 -20.00 -19.92 -0.03
C LYS A 13 -20.24 -19.77 -1.53
N GLU A 14 -21.46 -19.47 -1.94
CA GLU A 14 -21.80 -19.20 -3.34
C GLU A 14 -21.08 -17.95 -3.84
N GLY A 15 -20.98 -16.91 -3.01
CA GLY A 15 -20.20 -15.71 -3.31
C GLY A 15 -18.76 -16.00 -3.67
N LEU A 16 -18.06 -16.72 -2.78
CA LEU A 16 -16.67 -17.09 -3.01
C LEU A 16 -16.52 -18.02 -4.21
N LEU A 17 -17.48 -18.91 -4.47
CA LEU A 17 -17.48 -19.77 -5.66
C LEU A 17 -17.64 -18.95 -6.95
N HIS A 18 -18.57 -18.02 -7.00
CA HIS A 18 -18.75 -17.13 -8.15
C HIS A 18 -17.49 -16.30 -8.39
N LEU A 19 -16.93 -15.70 -7.33
CA LEU A 19 -15.69 -14.93 -7.41
C LEU A 19 -14.53 -15.78 -7.95
N TYR A 20 -14.37 -17.01 -7.45
CA TYR A 20 -13.34 -17.93 -7.92
C TYR A 20 -13.50 -18.27 -9.41
N ASN A 21 -14.72 -18.61 -9.84
CA ASN A 21 -15.00 -18.96 -11.24
C ASN A 21 -14.73 -17.77 -12.17
N ASP A 22 -15.18 -16.59 -11.78
CA ASP A 22 -15.00 -15.35 -12.52
C ASP A 22 -13.51 -14.98 -12.66
N LEU A 23 -12.75 -15.02 -11.56
CA LEU A 23 -11.31 -14.78 -11.56
C LEU A 23 -10.57 -15.80 -12.44
N LYS A 24 -10.92 -17.09 -12.30
CA LYS A 24 -10.33 -18.17 -13.09
C LYS A 24 -10.57 -17.96 -14.58
N SER A 25 -11.79 -17.59 -14.98
CA SER A 25 -12.13 -17.32 -16.37
C SER A 25 -11.28 -16.19 -16.97
N ILE A 26 -11.06 -15.09 -16.24
CA ILE A 26 -10.24 -13.97 -16.71
C ILE A 26 -8.77 -14.38 -16.85
N ILE A 27 -8.24 -15.14 -15.90
CA ILE A 27 -6.84 -15.58 -15.94
C ILE A 27 -6.62 -16.54 -17.11
N GLU A 28 -7.53 -17.50 -17.33
CA GLU A 28 -7.47 -18.44 -18.45
C GLU A 28 -7.61 -17.78 -19.82
N VAL A 29 -8.44 -16.72 -19.93
CA VAL A 29 -8.60 -15.95 -21.18
C VAL A 29 -7.39 -15.04 -21.44
N SER A 30 -6.88 -14.37 -20.41
CA SER A 30 -5.80 -13.37 -20.55
C SER A 30 -4.42 -13.99 -20.81
N LYS A 31 -4.12 -15.17 -20.24
CA LYS A 31 -2.83 -15.86 -20.41
C LYS A 31 -2.49 -16.17 -21.88
N PRO A 32 -3.34 -16.83 -22.70
CA PRO A 32 -3.06 -17.10 -24.11
C PRO A 32 -3.14 -15.83 -24.98
N LEU A 33 -4.05 -14.90 -24.66
CA LEU A 33 -4.14 -13.62 -25.38
C LEU A 33 -2.82 -12.86 -25.26
N LYS A 34 -2.21 -12.81 -24.08
CA LYS A 34 -0.89 -12.20 -23.92
C LYS A 34 0.22 -12.96 -24.62
N MET A 35 0.25 -14.30 -24.55
CA MET A 35 1.27 -15.07 -25.30
C MET A 35 1.21 -14.78 -26.82
N LYS A 36 0.01 -14.52 -27.36
CA LYS A 36 -0.18 -14.13 -28.76
C LYS A 36 0.12 -12.66 -29.05
N LEU A 37 -0.21 -11.74 -28.13
CA LEU A 37 -0.04 -10.29 -28.33
C LEU A 37 1.44 -9.86 -28.32
N PHE A 38 2.30 -10.63 -27.65
CA PHE A 38 3.72 -10.34 -27.54
C PHE A 38 4.46 -10.70 -28.84
N HIS A 39 4.50 -9.74 -29.78
CA HIS A 39 5.47 -9.75 -30.87
C HIS A 39 6.91 -9.89 -30.34
N TRP A 40 7.79 -10.49 -31.15
CA TRP A 40 9.19 -10.84 -30.83
C TRP A 40 9.99 -9.77 -30.07
N LYS A 41 9.70 -8.47 -30.27
CA LYS A 41 10.31 -7.32 -29.59
C LYS A 41 9.95 -7.11 -28.12
N LYS A 42 9.03 -7.90 -27.56
CA LYS A 42 8.71 -7.87 -26.13
C LYS A 42 8.79 -9.25 -25.46
N SER A 43 9.32 -10.24 -26.17
CA SER A 43 9.53 -11.56 -25.58
C SER A 43 10.47 -11.46 -24.39
N TRP A 44 10.31 -12.33 -23.40
CA TRP A 44 11.22 -12.40 -22.26
C TRP A 44 12.69 -12.55 -22.69
N LEU A 45 12.94 -13.26 -23.81
CA LEU A 45 14.26 -13.43 -24.42
C LEU A 45 14.82 -12.14 -25.05
N TYR A 46 13.96 -11.24 -25.51
CA TYR A 46 14.39 -9.95 -26.03
C TYR A 46 14.83 -9.07 -24.85
N ASP A 47 14.03 -9.01 -23.79
CA ASP A 47 14.34 -8.23 -22.59
C ASP A 47 15.58 -8.75 -21.84
N THR A 48 15.93 -10.03 -21.98
CA THR A 48 17.13 -10.61 -21.33
C THR A 48 18.42 -10.19 -21.99
N LEU A 49 18.48 -10.14 -23.32
CA LEU A 49 19.75 -10.03 -24.07
C LEU A 49 19.91 -8.71 -24.81
N HIS A 50 18.83 -8.03 -25.13
CA HIS A 50 18.92 -6.86 -25.99
C HIS A 50 19.56 -5.66 -25.25
N HIS A 51 20.59 -5.06 -25.84
CA HIS A 51 21.35 -3.93 -25.26
C HIS A 51 20.49 -2.70 -24.91
N LYS A 52 19.35 -2.51 -25.58
CA LYS A 52 18.37 -1.43 -25.25
C LYS A 52 17.42 -1.76 -24.10
N SER A 53 17.39 -3.01 -23.65
CA SER A 53 16.59 -3.39 -22.48
C SER A 53 17.25 -2.82 -21.23
N GLN A 54 16.50 -2.06 -20.44
CA GLN A 54 17.01 -1.53 -19.16
C GLN A 54 17.02 -2.60 -18.07
N TYR A 55 16.35 -3.74 -18.31
CA TYR A 55 16.25 -4.85 -17.35
C TYR A 55 17.42 -5.81 -17.43
N THR A 56 18.18 -5.85 -18.54
CA THR A 56 19.33 -6.74 -18.67
C THR A 56 20.52 -6.30 -17.81
N THR A 57 21.17 -7.27 -17.16
CA THR A 57 22.49 -7.10 -16.51
C THR A 57 23.66 -7.47 -17.42
N ILE A 58 23.42 -8.31 -18.45
CA ILE A 58 24.41 -8.68 -19.47
C ILE A 58 23.79 -8.50 -20.83
N SER A 59 24.32 -7.55 -21.58
CA SER A 59 23.93 -7.40 -22.98
C SER A 59 24.46 -8.56 -23.83
N TRP A 60 23.81 -8.79 -24.97
CA TRP A 60 24.31 -9.71 -25.98
C TRP A 60 25.72 -9.35 -26.46
N ILE A 61 26.12 -8.06 -26.39
CA ILE A 61 27.46 -7.60 -26.75
C ILE A 61 28.48 -8.16 -25.77
N SER A 62 28.23 -8.01 -24.46
CA SER A 62 29.10 -8.57 -23.42
C SER A 62 29.17 -10.10 -23.49
N ALA A 63 28.03 -10.76 -23.69
CA ALA A 63 28.01 -12.21 -23.87
C ALA A 63 28.83 -12.64 -25.11
N LEU A 64 28.71 -11.92 -26.23
CA LEU A 64 29.46 -12.18 -27.46
C LEU A 64 30.96 -11.97 -27.25
N ILE A 65 31.37 -10.88 -26.61
CA ILE A 65 32.79 -10.61 -26.32
C ILE A 65 33.38 -11.70 -25.43
N LEU A 66 32.65 -12.14 -24.40
CA LEU A 66 33.10 -13.25 -23.54
C LEU A 66 33.23 -14.56 -24.31
N ILE A 67 32.28 -14.90 -25.18
CA ILE A 67 32.35 -16.10 -26.02
C ILE A 67 33.54 -16.02 -26.99
N ILE A 68 33.75 -14.86 -27.64
CA ILE A 68 34.90 -14.64 -28.53
C ILE A 68 36.21 -14.77 -27.75
N SER A 69 36.30 -14.22 -26.54
CA SER A 69 37.47 -14.35 -25.68
C SER A 69 37.77 -15.81 -25.32
N ALA A 70 36.74 -16.60 -25.00
CA ALA A 70 36.90 -18.01 -24.71
C ALA A 70 37.35 -18.83 -25.93
N ILE A 71 36.79 -18.55 -27.12
CA ILE A 71 37.16 -19.22 -28.37
C ILE A 71 38.60 -18.88 -28.77
N THR A 72 38.98 -17.61 -28.70
CA THR A 72 40.34 -17.15 -29.06
C THR A 72 41.39 -17.71 -28.10
N LEU A 73 41.13 -17.73 -26.79
CA LEU A 73 42.02 -18.39 -25.83
C LEU A 73 42.13 -19.90 -26.06
N SER A 74 41.04 -20.56 -26.45
CA SER A 74 41.03 -21.99 -26.80
C SER A 74 41.85 -22.28 -28.07
N MET A 75 41.77 -21.41 -29.09
CA MET A 75 42.62 -21.49 -30.27
C MET A 75 44.10 -21.28 -29.91
N VAL A 76 44.41 -20.31 -29.05
CA VAL A 76 45.78 -20.08 -28.58
C VAL A 76 46.33 -21.29 -27.82
N TYR A 77 45.53 -21.96 -27.00
CA TYR A 77 45.92 -23.19 -26.33
C TYR A 77 46.19 -24.35 -27.31
N SER A 78 45.33 -24.48 -28.33
CA SER A 78 45.41 -25.60 -29.29
C SER A 78 46.54 -25.45 -30.32
N PHE A 79 46.82 -24.22 -30.77
CA PHE A 79 47.80 -23.94 -31.82
C PHE A 79 49.09 -23.28 -31.31
N GLY A 80 49.06 -22.66 -30.13
CA GLY A 80 50.21 -21.97 -29.56
C GLY A 80 51.17 -22.93 -28.87
N SER A 81 52.45 -22.91 -29.26
CA SER A 81 53.54 -23.63 -28.57
C SER A 81 53.93 -23.02 -27.22
N CYS A 82 52.96 -22.48 -26.46
CA CYS A 82 53.19 -21.83 -25.17
C CYS A 82 53.47 -22.87 -24.07
N ARG A 83 54.74 -23.26 -23.92
CA ARG A 83 55.25 -24.23 -22.93
C ARG A 83 54.98 -23.89 -21.44
N GLY A 84 54.44 -22.70 -21.12
CA GLY A 84 54.19 -22.23 -19.75
C GLY A 84 52.72 -22.04 -19.35
N CYS A 85 51.75 -22.40 -20.20
CA CYS A 85 50.33 -22.03 -20.02
C CYS A 85 49.47 -23.15 -19.39
N HIS A 86 49.88 -23.73 -18.26
CA HIS A 86 49.07 -24.76 -17.59
C HIS A 86 47.76 -24.20 -16.99
N SER A 87 47.67 -22.90 -16.70
CA SER A 87 46.48 -22.25 -16.12
C SER A 87 45.39 -21.88 -17.13
N LEU A 88 45.74 -21.66 -18.41
CA LEU A 88 44.80 -21.23 -19.47
C LEU A 88 43.55 -22.12 -19.61
N PRO A 89 43.61 -23.46 -19.59
CA PRO A 89 42.39 -24.28 -19.70
C PRO A 89 41.42 -24.04 -18.53
N TYR A 90 41.93 -23.77 -17.33
CA TYR A 90 41.08 -23.44 -16.18
C TYR A 90 40.42 -22.07 -16.33
N GLU A 91 41.13 -21.07 -16.84
CA GLU A 91 40.58 -19.75 -17.12
C GLU A 91 39.45 -19.81 -18.17
N ILE A 92 39.66 -20.56 -19.26
CA ILE A 92 38.64 -20.78 -20.30
C ILE A 92 37.40 -21.44 -19.70
N PHE A 93 37.59 -22.47 -18.87
CA PHE A 93 36.49 -23.15 -18.20
C PHE A 93 35.68 -22.19 -17.31
N VAL A 94 36.35 -21.36 -16.52
CA VAL A 94 35.71 -20.37 -15.65
C VAL A 94 34.91 -19.35 -16.47
N ILE A 95 35.47 -18.83 -17.57
CA ILE A 95 34.76 -17.87 -18.43
C ILE A 95 33.51 -18.51 -19.04
N VAL A 96 33.61 -19.71 -19.61
CA VAL A 96 32.47 -20.42 -20.21
C VAL A 96 31.40 -20.72 -19.17
N PHE A 97 31.80 -21.20 -17.98
CA PHE A 97 30.88 -21.44 -16.88
C PHE A 97 30.14 -20.16 -16.47
N LEU A 98 30.87 -19.06 -16.28
CA LEU A 98 30.27 -17.77 -15.88
C LEU A 98 29.32 -17.23 -16.95
N VAL A 99 29.64 -17.37 -18.25
CA VAL A 99 28.73 -16.97 -19.33
C VAL A 99 27.42 -17.76 -19.25
N ILE A 100 27.50 -19.09 -19.18
CA ILE A 100 26.30 -19.95 -19.12
C ILE A 100 25.49 -19.64 -17.86
N PHE A 101 26.17 -19.55 -16.71
CA PHE A 101 25.53 -19.32 -15.43
C PHE A 101 24.82 -17.96 -15.38
N ASN A 102 25.49 -16.91 -15.83
CA ASN A 102 24.89 -15.59 -15.87
C ASN A 102 23.72 -15.49 -16.86
N LEU A 103 23.85 -16.06 -18.07
CA LEU A 103 22.73 -16.13 -19.02
C LEU A 103 21.54 -16.90 -18.42
N GLY A 104 21.82 -17.97 -17.67
CA GLY A 104 20.83 -18.72 -16.90
C GLY A 104 20.11 -17.86 -15.86
N ILE A 105 20.85 -17.13 -15.02
CA ILE A 105 20.26 -16.26 -13.98
C ILE A 105 19.43 -15.15 -14.61
N VAL A 106 19.96 -14.44 -15.60
CA VAL A 106 19.26 -13.32 -16.25
C VAL A 106 18.02 -13.80 -17.00
N GLY A 107 18.13 -14.95 -17.65
CA GLY A 107 17.01 -15.64 -18.30
C GLY A 107 15.93 -16.03 -17.30
N TRP A 108 16.33 -16.66 -16.19
CA TRP A 108 15.44 -17.08 -15.11
C TRP A 108 14.72 -15.89 -14.48
N ASP A 109 15.45 -14.83 -14.13
CA ASP A 109 14.89 -13.66 -13.48
C ASP A 109 13.86 -12.93 -14.37
N ASN A 110 14.18 -12.75 -15.66
CA ASN A 110 13.23 -12.16 -16.61
C ASN A 110 12.02 -13.05 -16.89
N LYS A 111 12.21 -14.38 -16.94
CA LYS A 111 11.09 -15.32 -17.07
C LYS A 111 10.14 -15.20 -15.88
N LEU A 112 10.69 -15.13 -14.66
CA LEU A 112 9.89 -14.90 -13.45
C LEU A 112 9.20 -13.54 -13.46
N ARG A 113 9.87 -12.47 -13.91
CA ARG A 113 9.26 -11.13 -14.03
C ARG A 113 8.03 -11.12 -14.95
N HIS A 114 8.10 -11.80 -16.10
CA HIS A 114 6.98 -11.88 -17.04
C HIS A 114 5.81 -12.71 -16.51
N GLY A 115 6.09 -13.71 -15.68
CA GLY A 115 5.09 -14.54 -15.03
C GLY A 115 4.55 -13.99 -13.71
N GLU A 116 5.24 -13.03 -13.06
CA GLU A 116 5.03 -12.68 -11.64
C GLU A 116 3.57 -12.38 -11.32
N ILE A 117 2.94 -11.44 -12.02
CA ILE A 117 1.56 -11.02 -11.73
C ILE A 117 0.55 -12.15 -12.02
N PHE A 118 0.80 -12.99 -13.03
CA PHE A 118 -0.05 -14.15 -13.29
C PHE A 118 0.08 -15.20 -12.21
N THR A 119 1.30 -15.52 -11.79
CA THR A 119 1.54 -16.44 -10.68
C THR A 119 0.90 -15.91 -9.39
N ARG A 120 0.89 -14.59 -9.15
CA ARG A 120 0.13 -14.00 -8.02
C ARG A 120 -1.36 -14.20 -8.13
N ALA A 121 -1.92 -13.99 -9.33
CA ALA A 121 -3.33 -14.20 -9.57
C ALA A 121 -3.72 -15.69 -9.36
N GLU A 122 -2.86 -16.62 -9.79
CA GLU A 122 -3.02 -18.06 -9.55
C GLU A 122 -2.90 -18.42 -8.06
N GLN A 123 -1.99 -17.80 -7.32
CA GLN A 123 -1.88 -17.97 -5.86
C GLN A 123 -3.14 -17.46 -5.12
N LEU A 124 -3.68 -16.31 -5.56
CA LEU A 124 -4.94 -15.79 -5.02
C LEU A 124 -6.08 -16.77 -5.26
N LEU A 125 -6.16 -17.38 -6.45
CA LEU A 125 -7.13 -18.44 -6.74
C LEU A 125 -6.96 -19.66 -5.83
N GLU A 126 -5.72 -20.06 -5.52
CA GLU A 126 -5.46 -21.17 -4.60
C GLU A 126 -5.89 -20.85 -3.16
N ILE A 127 -5.72 -19.60 -2.73
CA ILE A 127 -6.23 -19.15 -1.42
C ILE A 127 -7.76 -19.18 -1.43
N LEU A 128 -8.39 -18.64 -2.48
CA LEU A 128 -9.85 -18.64 -2.61
C LEU A 128 -10.44 -20.05 -2.68
N SER A 129 -9.79 -20.99 -3.35
CA SER A 129 -10.27 -22.38 -3.42
C SER A 129 -10.24 -23.05 -2.05
N LYS A 130 -9.18 -22.85 -1.26
CA LYS A 130 -9.09 -23.33 0.13
C LYS A 130 -10.13 -22.66 1.03
N CYS A 131 -10.31 -21.35 0.88
CA CYS A 131 -11.26 -20.58 1.67
C CYS A 131 -12.71 -20.97 1.38
N LYS A 132 -13.07 -21.21 0.11
CA LYS A 132 -14.44 -21.61 -0.28
C LYS A 132 -14.96 -22.81 0.51
N ASP A 133 -14.12 -23.81 0.72
CA ASP A 133 -14.54 -25.06 1.36
C ASP A 133 -14.49 -24.99 2.90
N THR A 134 -13.63 -24.12 3.44
CA THR A 134 -13.33 -24.07 4.89
C THR A 134 -14.09 -22.98 5.62
N VAL A 135 -14.48 -21.91 4.93
CA VAL A 135 -14.97 -20.68 5.57
C VAL A 135 -16.47 -20.76 5.89
N SER A 136 -16.78 -20.53 7.16
CA SER A 136 -18.12 -20.20 7.67
C SER A 136 -18.04 -18.84 8.39
N TRP A 137 -18.29 -17.75 7.67
CA TRP A 137 -18.31 -16.42 8.27
C TRP A 137 -19.62 -16.14 8.99
N ASN A 138 -19.50 -15.67 10.23
CA ASN A 138 -20.61 -15.14 10.99
C ASN A 138 -20.71 -13.62 10.77
N PRO A 139 -21.87 -12.99 11.07
CA PRO A 139 -22.02 -11.53 10.97
C PRO A 139 -20.96 -10.72 11.73
N SER A 140 -20.38 -11.28 12.79
CA SER A 140 -19.30 -10.67 13.58
C SER A 140 -17.94 -10.66 12.88
N ASN A 141 -17.73 -11.47 11.83
CA ASN A 141 -16.49 -11.45 11.06
C ASN A 141 -16.45 -10.30 10.05
N TYR A 142 -17.60 -9.71 9.74
CA TYR A 142 -17.69 -8.56 8.87
C TYR A 142 -17.53 -7.26 9.66
N PRO A 143 -16.97 -6.20 9.05
CA PRO A 143 -17.01 -4.86 9.63
C PRO A 143 -18.43 -4.46 10.04
N HIS A 144 -18.54 -3.69 11.11
CA HIS A 144 -19.84 -3.27 11.61
C HIS A 144 -20.61 -2.44 10.57
N LEU A 145 -21.94 -2.57 10.53
CA LEU A 145 -22.80 -1.86 9.55
C LEU A 145 -22.75 -0.34 9.70
N CYS A 146 -22.54 0.13 10.93
CA CYS A 146 -22.45 1.56 11.24
C CYS A 146 -21.03 2.12 11.07
N THR A 147 -20.09 1.33 10.54
CA THR A 147 -18.75 1.85 10.22
C THR A 147 -18.91 2.99 9.20
N PRO A 148 -18.29 4.16 9.43
CA PRO A 148 -18.42 5.30 8.54
C PRO A 148 -17.88 4.97 7.15
N THR A 149 -18.45 5.62 6.15
CA THR A 149 -17.95 5.51 4.77
C THR A 149 -16.59 6.20 4.66
N SER A 150 -15.59 5.45 4.20
CA SER A 150 -14.26 5.98 3.91
C SER A 150 -13.90 5.66 2.46
N PRO A 151 -13.30 6.59 1.70
CA PRO A 151 -12.79 6.29 0.36
C PRO A 151 -11.71 5.18 0.36
N CYS A 152 -10.97 5.02 1.46
CA CYS A 152 -9.93 3.99 1.58
C CYS A 152 -10.45 2.58 1.85
N ILE A 153 -11.58 2.50 2.56
CA ILE A 153 -12.17 1.23 2.97
C ILE A 153 -13.58 1.22 2.38
N THR A 154 -13.66 0.86 1.10
CA THR A 154 -14.92 0.82 0.36
C THR A 154 -15.71 -0.43 0.76
N LEU A 155 -16.69 -0.20 1.62
CA LEU A 155 -17.63 -1.22 2.09
C LEU A 155 -19.01 -0.98 1.50
N GLN A 156 -19.72 -2.05 1.23
CA GLN A 156 -21.07 -2.05 0.67
C GLN A 156 -21.97 -2.92 1.54
N TRP A 157 -23.16 -2.40 1.88
CA TRP A 157 -24.18 -3.21 2.51
C TRP A 157 -24.71 -4.21 1.50
N THR A 158 -24.55 -5.49 1.82
CA THR A 158 -24.88 -6.62 0.94
C THR A 158 -25.65 -7.66 1.74
N TYR A 159 -26.64 -8.29 1.11
CA TYR A 159 -27.32 -9.44 1.68
C TYR A 159 -26.47 -10.70 1.45
N ARG A 160 -25.98 -11.28 2.54
CA ARG A 160 -25.28 -12.58 2.57
C ARG A 160 -25.88 -13.48 3.64
N ASP A 161 -26.13 -14.74 3.29
CA ASP A 161 -26.72 -15.73 4.21
C ASP A 161 -28.03 -15.21 4.88
N GLY A 162 -28.84 -14.45 4.12
CA GLY A 162 -30.10 -13.86 4.58
C GLY A 162 -29.95 -12.66 5.53
N LYS A 163 -28.73 -12.16 5.77
CA LYS A 163 -28.46 -11.03 6.66
C LYS A 163 -27.76 -9.90 5.91
N VAL A 164 -28.00 -8.66 6.34
CA VAL A 164 -27.26 -7.50 5.83
C VAL A 164 -25.89 -7.47 6.51
N VAL A 165 -24.83 -7.51 5.71
CA VAL A 165 -23.44 -7.44 6.17
C VAL A 165 -22.70 -6.33 5.43
N ASN A 166 -21.64 -5.80 6.04
CA ASN A 166 -20.79 -4.79 5.40
C ASN A 166 -19.64 -5.50 4.66
N LEU A 167 -19.74 -5.60 3.33
CA LEU A 167 -18.81 -6.36 2.51
C LEU A 167 -17.83 -5.43 1.76
N PRO A 168 -16.51 -5.70 1.78
CA PRO A 168 -15.56 -4.99 0.93
C PRO A 168 -15.88 -5.15 -0.56
N TRP A 169 -15.69 -4.07 -1.34
CA TRP A 169 -15.95 -4.09 -2.78
C TRP A 169 -15.17 -5.17 -3.54
N ALA A 170 -13.99 -5.56 -3.04
CA ALA A 170 -13.17 -6.62 -3.62
C ALA A 170 -13.82 -8.01 -3.57
N LEU A 171 -14.81 -8.23 -2.69
CA LEU A 171 -15.53 -9.50 -2.51
C LEU A 171 -16.93 -9.50 -3.13
N LEU A 172 -17.39 -8.38 -3.71
CA LEU A 172 -18.68 -8.29 -4.37
C LEU A 172 -18.69 -9.13 -5.64
N VAL A 173 -19.79 -9.85 -5.87
CA VAL A 173 -19.98 -10.69 -7.05
C VAL A 173 -21.27 -10.40 -7.82
N LYS A 174 -21.33 -10.83 -9.07
CA LYS A 174 -22.53 -10.77 -9.90
C LYS A 174 -23.62 -11.62 -9.25
N GLY A 175 -24.80 -11.05 -9.14
CA GLY A 175 -25.95 -11.64 -8.44
C GLY A 175 -26.06 -11.22 -6.98
N ASP A 176 -25.11 -10.47 -6.42
CA ASP A 176 -25.26 -9.92 -5.07
C ASP A 176 -26.38 -8.89 -5.01
N VAL A 177 -27.18 -8.97 -3.94
CA VAL A 177 -28.20 -7.96 -3.63
C VAL A 177 -27.58 -6.97 -2.65
N ILE A 178 -27.43 -5.73 -3.10
CA ILE A 178 -26.81 -4.63 -2.36
C ILE A 178 -27.85 -3.57 -1.99
N ILE A 179 -27.61 -2.88 -0.87
CA ILE A 179 -28.44 -1.76 -0.41
C ILE A 179 -27.71 -0.46 -0.73
N ILE A 180 -28.24 0.33 -1.66
CA ILE A 180 -27.65 1.62 -2.02
C ILE A 180 -28.37 2.73 -1.27
N ARG A 181 -27.58 3.55 -0.58
CA ARG A 181 -28.07 4.74 0.14
C ARG A 181 -28.08 5.96 -0.80
N PRO A 182 -29.03 6.89 -0.65
CA PRO A 182 -29.01 8.17 -1.36
C PRO A 182 -27.67 8.88 -1.19
N GLY A 183 -27.05 9.33 -2.29
CA GLY A 183 -25.73 9.97 -2.32
C GLY A 183 -24.54 9.00 -2.35
N GLN A 184 -24.76 7.69 -2.36
CA GLN A 184 -23.69 6.68 -2.43
C GLN A 184 -23.32 6.34 -3.89
N LEU A 185 -22.03 6.07 -4.12
CA LEU A 185 -21.50 5.60 -5.40
C LEU A 185 -21.85 4.12 -5.62
N SER A 186 -22.30 3.79 -6.83
CA SER A 186 -22.53 2.41 -7.24
C SER A 186 -21.20 1.70 -7.53
N PRO A 187 -20.98 0.48 -6.97
CA PRO A 187 -19.74 -0.27 -7.20
C PRO A 187 -19.60 -0.77 -8.65
N GLY A 188 -20.72 -0.94 -9.35
CA GLY A 188 -20.78 -1.47 -10.71
C GLY A 188 -22.15 -1.24 -11.34
N LEU A 189 -22.40 -1.93 -12.44
CA LEU A 189 -23.72 -1.99 -13.07
C LEU A 189 -24.74 -2.66 -12.14
N CYS A 190 -25.77 -1.91 -11.75
CA CYS A 190 -26.78 -2.32 -10.80
C CYS A 190 -28.20 -2.06 -11.33
N THR A 191 -29.07 -3.06 -11.19
CA THR A 191 -30.50 -2.96 -11.57
C THR A 191 -31.38 -2.94 -10.32
N PRO A 192 -32.41 -2.09 -10.24
CA PRO A 192 -33.28 -2.03 -9.07
C PRO A 192 -34.08 -3.33 -8.92
N MET A 193 -34.30 -3.78 -7.68
CA MET A 193 -35.03 -5.02 -7.38
C MET A 193 -36.49 -4.76 -6.96
N ASP A 194 -36.70 -3.77 -6.09
CA ASP A 194 -38.01 -3.50 -5.49
C ASP A 194 -38.87 -2.54 -6.37
N ASP A 195 -38.27 -1.82 -7.31
CA ASP A 195 -38.91 -0.77 -8.11
C ASP A 195 -38.48 -0.88 -9.57
N SER A 196 -39.37 -1.37 -10.44
CA SER A 196 -39.08 -1.59 -11.87
C SER A 196 -38.81 -0.28 -12.64
N ASP A 197 -39.26 0.86 -12.12
CA ASP A 197 -39.04 2.18 -12.71
C ASP A 197 -37.80 2.90 -12.13
N GLY A 198 -37.04 2.22 -11.25
CA GLY A 198 -35.81 2.77 -10.67
C GLY A 198 -34.72 2.99 -11.73
N PRO A 199 -33.83 3.99 -11.55
CA PRO A 199 -32.72 4.20 -12.46
C PRO A 199 -31.74 3.03 -12.39
N ILE A 200 -31.31 2.54 -13.55
CA ILE A 200 -30.16 1.64 -13.69
C ILE A 200 -28.91 2.47 -13.38
N LEU A 201 -28.06 1.96 -12.50
CA LEU A 201 -26.84 2.65 -12.08
C LEU A 201 -25.63 1.99 -12.72
N HIS A 202 -24.77 2.79 -13.35
CA HIS A 202 -23.47 2.34 -13.82
C HIS A 202 -22.38 2.49 -12.74
N ALA A 203 -21.23 1.87 -12.98
CA ALA A 203 -20.08 1.97 -12.09
C ALA A 203 -19.69 3.44 -11.83
N ASN A 204 -19.52 3.80 -10.56
CA ASN A 204 -19.20 5.15 -10.08
C ASN A 204 -20.32 6.20 -10.26
N GLU A 205 -21.54 5.83 -10.63
CA GLU A 205 -22.67 6.76 -10.61
C GLU A 205 -23.22 6.93 -9.19
N VAL A 206 -23.64 8.15 -8.85
CA VAL A 206 -24.21 8.48 -7.54
C VAL A 206 -25.70 8.23 -7.57
N TYR A 207 -26.20 7.37 -6.66
CA TYR A 207 -27.63 7.16 -6.53
C TYR A 207 -28.31 8.42 -5.96
N SER A 208 -29.03 9.12 -6.82
CA SER A 208 -29.77 10.34 -6.45
C SER A 208 -31.23 10.15 -6.84
N PRO A 209 -32.08 9.62 -5.94
CA PRO A 209 -33.49 9.45 -6.24
C PRO A 209 -34.13 10.82 -6.51
N PRO A 210 -35.05 10.92 -7.49
CA PRO A 210 -35.76 12.16 -7.73
C PRO A 210 -36.53 12.55 -6.46
N LEU A 211 -36.39 13.80 -6.03
CA LEU A 211 -37.14 14.33 -4.90
C LEU A 211 -38.62 14.33 -5.29
N THR A 212 -39.46 13.55 -4.59
CA THR A 212 -40.90 13.37 -4.85
C THR A 212 -41.77 14.60 -4.57
N SER A 213 -41.19 15.80 -4.60
CA SER A 213 -41.92 17.07 -4.56
C SER A 213 -41.29 18.00 -5.59
N ASN A 214 -42.13 18.56 -6.45
CA ASN A 214 -41.78 19.61 -7.41
C ASN A 214 -40.83 20.62 -6.75
N SER A 215 -39.81 21.00 -7.52
CA SER A 215 -38.84 22.06 -7.25
C SER A 215 -39.42 23.27 -6.51
N GLU A 216 -39.36 23.25 -5.18
CA GLU A 216 -39.29 24.48 -4.40
C GLU A 216 -37.83 24.66 -4.02
N SER A 217 -37.19 25.66 -4.62
CA SER A 217 -35.91 26.20 -4.16
C SER A 217 -35.97 26.37 -2.66
N CYS A 218 -35.12 25.63 -1.94
CA CYS A 218 -35.11 25.55 -0.48
C CYS A 218 -34.70 26.91 0.10
N THR A 219 -35.69 27.79 0.29
CA THR A 219 -35.51 29.15 0.82
C THR A 219 -35.82 29.23 2.32
N LEU A 220 -36.51 28.22 2.86
CA LEU A 220 -36.88 28.12 4.28
C LEU A 220 -36.49 26.75 4.85
N PRO A 221 -36.05 26.67 6.12
CA PRO A 221 -35.75 25.40 6.78
C PRO A 221 -37.04 24.60 6.98
N ALA A 222 -37.16 23.46 6.28
CA ALA A 222 -38.29 22.56 6.38
C ALA A 222 -37.84 21.18 6.86
N ALA A 223 -38.56 20.61 7.82
CA ALA A 223 -38.34 19.23 8.24
C ALA A 223 -38.70 18.28 7.08
N ARG A 224 -37.76 17.44 6.66
CA ARG A 224 -37.96 16.44 5.61
C ARG A 224 -37.68 15.05 6.16
N ALA A 225 -38.46 14.08 5.71
CA ALA A 225 -38.14 12.68 5.96
C ALA A 225 -36.86 12.30 5.18
N PRO A 226 -35.94 11.53 5.79
CA PRO A 226 -34.78 11.03 5.08
C PRO A 226 -35.22 10.12 3.93
N LEU A 227 -34.52 10.21 2.80
CA LEU A 227 -34.75 9.35 1.66
C LEU A 227 -34.47 7.88 2.02
N GLU A 228 -35.29 6.97 1.50
CA GLU A 228 -35.18 5.54 1.81
C GLU A 228 -34.05 4.86 1.03
N ASN A 229 -33.51 3.80 1.62
CA ASN A 229 -32.50 2.96 0.99
C ASN A 229 -33.18 2.00 0.03
N LYS A 230 -32.64 1.83 -1.19
CA LYS A 230 -33.18 0.88 -2.17
C LYS A 230 -32.29 -0.32 -2.37
N LYS A 231 -32.90 -1.47 -2.65
CA LYS A 231 -32.20 -2.71 -3.01
C LYS A 231 -31.92 -2.76 -4.50
N TYR A 232 -30.68 -3.10 -4.82
CA TYR A 232 -30.18 -3.23 -6.17
C TYR A 232 -29.51 -4.58 -6.35
N LEU A 233 -29.69 -5.18 -7.52
CA LEU A 233 -29.01 -6.40 -7.94
C LEU A 233 -27.77 -6.02 -8.75
N LEU A 234 -26.62 -6.53 -8.33
CA LEU A 234 -25.34 -6.29 -8.98
C LEU A 234 -25.17 -7.22 -10.20
N GLN A 235 -24.96 -6.64 -11.38
CA GLN A 235 -24.90 -7.37 -12.66
C GLN A 235 -23.47 -7.74 -13.07
N GLU A 236 -22.46 -7.13 -12.46
CA GLU A 236 -21.05 -7.34 -12.78
C GLU A 236 -20.19 -7.47 -11.52
N THR A 237 -19.00 -8.05 -11.68
CA THR A 237 -18.03 -8.24 -10.62
C THR A 237 -16.98 -7.12 -10.64
N PRO A 238 -17.04 -6.14 -9.72
CA PRO A 238 -16.28 -4.89 -9.85
C PRO A 238 -14.76 -5.12 -9.80
N TYR A 239 -14.31 -6.11 -9.00
CA TYR A 239 -12.89 -6.43 -8.87
C TYR A 239 -12.25 -6.93 -10.18
N LEU A 240 -13.04 -7.54 -11.08
CA LEU A 240 -12.52 -8.07 -12.35
C LEU A 240 -11.93 -7.00 -13.25
N ARG A 241 -12.50 -5.78 -13.24
CA ARG A 241 -11.96 -4.65 -14.01
C ARG A 241 -10.54 -4.30 -13.56
N ASN A 242 -10.32 -4.24 -12.25
CA ASN A 242 -9.03 -3.93 -11.65
C ASN A 242 -8.02 -5.04 -11.93
N LEU A 243 -8.44 -6.32 -11.79
CA LEU A 243 -7.57 -7.45 -12.10
C LEU A 243 -7.19 -7.47 -13.58
N LYS A 244 -8.15 -7.27 -14.49
CA LYS A 244 -7.87 -7.22 -15.93
C LYS A 244 -6.88 -6.11 -16.27
N MET A 245 -7.07 -4.91 -15.72
CA MET A 245 -6.13 -3.81 -15.90
C MET A 245 -4.73 -4.13 -15.35
N ALA A 246 -4.65 -4.71 -14.15
CA ALA A 246 -3.39 -5.10 -13.53
C ALA A 246 -2.66 -6.20 -14.30
N LEU A 247 -3.41 -7.14 -14.88
CA LEU A 247 -2.89 -8.12 -15.81
C LEU A 247 -2.41 -7.38 -17.07
N ASP A 248 -3.25 -6.69 -17.82
CA ASP A 248 -2.88 -6.07 -19.10
C ASP A 248 -1.67 -5.13 -19.00
N GLN A 249 -1.58 -4.35 -17.92
CA GLN A 249 -0.50 -3.41 -17.66
C GLN A 249 0.69 -4.01 -16.89
N SER A 250 0.73 -5.33 -16.67
CA SER A 250 1.70 -6.01 -15.81
C SER A 250 3.17 -5.69 -16.13
N LEU A 251 3.48 -5.50 -17.42
CA LEU A 251 4.83 -5.25 -17.93
C LEU A 251 5.07 -3.79 -18.34
N MET A 252 4.07 -2.92 -18.24
CA MET A 252 4.17 -1.51 -18.61
C MET A 252 4.67 -0.62 -17.47
N LYS A 253 5.06 -1.22 -16.34
CA LYS A 253 5.56 -0.49 -15.18
C LYS A 253 6.88 0.20 -15.53
N PRO A 254 7.10 1.44 -15.04
CA PRO A 254 8.35 2.15 -15.25
C PRO A 254 9.49 1.41 -14.57
N VAL A 255 10.68 1.51 -15.17
CA VAL A 255 11.90 0.92 -14.64
C VAL A 255 12.33 1.70 -13.40
N SER A 256 12.75 1.00 -12.34
CA SER A 256 13.29 1.63 -11.13
C SER A 256 14.54 2.49 -11.43
N TYR A 257 14.72 3.55 -10.65
CA TYR A 257 15.88 4.45 -10.77
C TYR A 257 17.21 3.68 -10.77
N HIS A 258 17.42 2.78 -9.80
CA HIS A 258 18.65 1.99 -9.71
C HIS A 258 18.91 1.09 -10.92
N ASN A 259 17.86 0.50 -11.53
CA ASN A 259 18.03 -0.29 -12.75
C ASN A 259 18.41 0.57 -13.96
N LYS A 260 17.91 1.82 -14.01
CA LYS A 260 18.24 2.78 -15.06
C LYS A 260 19.69 3.26 -14.93
N GLU A 261 20.12 3.63 -13.73
CA GLU A 261 21.52 4.01 -13.45
C GLU A 261 22.50 2.86 -13.74
N ARG A 262 22.14 1.63 -13.32
CA ARG A 262 22.90 0.44 -13.64
C ARG A 262 23.08 0.26 -15.15
N HIS A 263 21.99 0.40 -15.92
CA HIS A 263 22.04 0.27 -17.38
C HIS A 263 22.93 1.34 -18.02
N LEU A 264 22.83 2.59 -17.56
CA LEU A 264 23.69 3.69 -18.00
C LEU A 264 25.18 3.39 -17.75
N ILE A 265 25.54 2.97 -16.54
CA ILE A 265 26.94 2.72 -16.17
C ILE A 265 27.48 1.49 -16.91
N MET A 266 26.80 0.35 -16.79
CA MET A 266 27.32 -0.92 -17.31
C MET A 266 27.25 -0.97 -18.84
N VAL A 267 26.09 -0.68 -19.43
CA VAL A 267 25.90 -0.88 -20.87
C VAL A 267 26.39 0.34 -21.65
N THR A 268 26.05 1.57 -21.24
CA THR A 268 26.42 2.76 -22.02
C THR A 268 27.85 3.23 -21.75
N CYS A 269 28.24 3.37 -20.48
CA CYS A 269 29.58 3.87 -20.14
C CYS A 269 30.66 2.79 -20.33
N ILE A 270 30.46 1.59 -19.79
CA ILE A 270 31.49 0.54 -19.84
C ILE A 270 31.47 -0.19 -21.19
N GLU A 271 30.37 -0.86 -21.54
CA GLU A 271 30.34 -1.73 -22.72
C GLU A 271 30.44 -0.96 -24.05
N GLN A 272 29.69 0.14 -24.20
CA GLN A 272 29.64 0.88 -25.46
C GLN A 272 30.75 1.91 -25.62
N THR A 273 31.34 2.41 -24.53
CA THR A 273 32.34 3.49 -24.58
C THR A 273 33.72 3.03 -24.13
N ALA A 274 33.86 2.52 -22.91
CA ALA A 274 35.18 2.18 -22.36
C ALA A 274 35.83 0.97 -23.05
N ILE A 275 35.08 -0.12 -23.28
CA ILE A 275 35.62 -1.34 -23.90
C ILE A 275 36.19 -1.07 -25.30
N PRO A 276 35.47 -0.44 -26.25
CA PRO A 276 36.01 -0.15 -27.58
C PRO A 276 37.23 0.77 -27.55
N VAL A 277 37.21 1.82 -26.71
CA VAL A 277 38.32 2.78 -26.59
C VAL A 277 39.58 2.09 -26.06
N LEU A 278 39.46 1.30 -24.98
CA LEU A 278 40.59 0.58 -24.40
C LEU A 278 41.11 -0.52 -25.31
N PHE A 279 40.24 -1.20 -26.05
CA PHE A 279 40.66 -2.19 -27.04
C PHE A 279 41.52 -1.54 -28.14
N MET A 280 41.05 -0.44 -28.73
CA MET A 280 41.79 0.27 -29.77
C MET A 280 43.09 0.88 -29.25
N LEU A 281 43.09 1.43 -28.03
CA LEU A 281 44.29 1.94 -27.39
C LEU A 281 45.32 0.82 -27.15
N THR A 282 44.88 -0.32 -26.66
CA THR A 282 45.75 -1.48 -26.40
C THR A 282 46.38 -1.99 -27.70
N LEU A 283 45.58 -2.12 -28.77
CA LEU A 283 46.09 -2.49 -30.10
C LEU A 283 47.10 -1.48 -30.63
N PHE A 284 46.85 -0.18 -30.47
CA PHE A 284 47.76 0.87 -30.92
C PHE A 284 49.09 0.85 -30.16
N VAL A 285 49.05 0.72 -28.83
CA VAL A 285 50.25 0.61 -27.99
C VAL A 285 51.04 -0.65 -28.36
N ASN A 286 50.38 -1.79 -28.54
CA ASN A 286 51.02 -3.06 -28.88
C ASN A 286 51.59 -3.06 -30.30
N ALA A 287 50.92 -2.43 -31.26
CA ALA A 287 51.45 -2.23 -32.61
C ALA A 287 52.71 -1.36 -32.59
N SER A 288 52.67 -0.24 -31.86
CA SER A 288 53.82 0.66 -31.70
C SER A 288 55.01 -0.07 -31.05
N ARG A 289 54.74 -0.90 -30.03
CA ARG A 289 55.74 -1.73 -29.37
C ARG A 289 56.33 -2.79 -30.29
N TYR A 290 55.51 -3.44 -31.11
CA TYR A 290 55.96 -4.49 -32.03
C TYR A 290 56.86 -3.94 -33.15
N PHE A 291 56.45 -2.84 -33.80
CA PHE A 291 57.15 -2.30 -34.96
C PHE A 291 58.35 -1.42 -34.59
N TYR A 292 58.19 -0.46 -33.67
CA TYR A 292 59.18 0.61 -33.44
C TYR A 292 60.00 0.41 -32.16
N LEU A 293 59.37 0.07 -31.05
CA LEU A 293 60.01 0.06 -29.72
C LEU A 293 60.55 -1.32 -29.30
N GLY A 294 60.51 -2.30 -30.21
CA GLY A 294 60.88 -3.69 -29.91
C GLY A 294 62.33 -3.88 -29.43
N GLN A 295 63.25 -3.00 -29.84
CA GLN A 295 64.65 -3.02 -29.39
C GLN A 295 64.84 -2.50 -27.95
N TRP A 296 63.91 -1.68 -27.45
CA TRP A 296 64.04 -0.99 -26.16
C TRP A 296 63.22 -1.64 -25.04
N VAL A 297 62.04 -2.17 -25.39
CA VAL A 297 61.05 -2.72 -24.43
C VAL A 297 60.90 -4.26 -24.58
N GLY A 298 61.61 -4.86 -25.53
CA GLY A 298 61.54 -6.29 -25.84
C GLY A 298 60.32 -6.65 -26.70
N ARG A 299 60.55 -7.48 -27.73
CA ARG A 299 59.51 -8.05 -28.60
C ARG A 299 58.96 -9.34 -27.99
N GLY A 300 57.67 -9.33 -27.65
CA GLY A 300 56.90 -10.53 -27.31
C GLY A 300 56.46 -11.26 -28.59
N THR A 301 55.84 -12.43 -28.42
CA THR A 301 55.23 -13.14 -29.56
C THR A 301 54.00 -12.38 -30.07
N TRP A 302 53.68 -12.53 -31.36
CA TRP A 302 52.54 -11.86 -31.98
C TRP A 302 51.20 -12.24 -31.31
N ILE A 303 51.09 -13.51 -30.87
CA ILE A 303 49.94 -14.04 -30.12
C ILE A 303 49.79 -13.32 -28.77
N GLU A 304 50.88 -13.15 -28.04
CA GLU A 304 50.86 -12.49 -26.73
C GLU A 304 50.45 -11.00 -26.85
N MET A 305 51.01 -10.30 -27.85
CA MET A 305 50.80 -8.86 -28.03
C MET A 305 49.44 -8.50 -28.62
N PHE A 306 48.92 -9.28 -29.57
CA PHE A 306 47.67 -8.93 -30.28
C PHE A 306 46.45 -9.74 -29.86
N ILE A 307 46.62 -10.86 -29.13
CA ILE A 307 45.50 -11.69 -28.68
C ILE A 307 45.41 -11.69 -27.15
N ILE A 308 46.45 -12.13 -26.44
CA ILE A 308 46.40 -12.30 -24.98
C ILE A 308 46.25 -10.95 -24.28
N GLN A 309 47.10 -9.97 -24.60
CA GLN A 309 47.08 -8.66 -23.93
C GLN A 309 45.74 -7.90 -24.10
N PRO A 310 45.15 -7.77 -25.30
CA PRO A 310 43.83 -7.14 -25.44
C PRO A 310 42.72 -7.86 -24.66
N ILE A 311 42.73 -9.19 -24.63
CA ILE A 311 41.75 -9.98 -23.85
C ILE A 311 41.93 -9.72 -22.36
N SER A 312 43.18 -9.70 -21.86
CA SER A 312 43.48 -9.41 -20.46
C SER A 312 43.07 -8.00 -20.03
N VAL A 313 43.07 -7.02 -20.95
CA VAL A 313 42.58 -5.66 -20.67
C VAL A 313 41.06 -5.60 -20.67
N ILE A 314 40.38 -6.30 -21.57
CA ILE A 314 38.91 -6.25 -21.68
C ILE A 314 38.22 -7.06 -20.57
N LEU A 315 38.77 -8.24 -20.22
CA LEU A 315 38.10 -9.20 -19.34
C LEU A 315 37.67 -8.61 -17.98
N PRO A 316 38.49 -7.78 -17.28
CA PRO A 316 38.09 -7.17 -16.02
C PRO A 316 36.96 -6.14 -16.13
N LEU A 317 36.76 -5.55 -17.32
CA LEU A 317 35.69 -4.57 -17.56
C LEU A 317 34.34 -5.22 -17.83
N LEU A 318 34.30 -6.51 -18.15
CA LEU A 318 33.06 -7.23 -18.43
C LEU A 318 32.35 -7.65 -17.13
N PRO A 319 31.00 -7.58 -17.07
CA PRO A 319 30.25 -7.90 -15.87
C PRO A 319 30.15 -9.43 -15.63
N LEU A 320 31.23 -10.02 -15.11
CA LEU A 320 31.33 -11.47 -14.85
C LEU A 320 30.60 -11.91 -13.56
N ILE A 321 30.85 -11.22 -12.44
CA ILE A 321 30.25 -11.57 -11.13
C ILE A 321 29.09 -10.63 -10.79
N PHE A 322 29.10 -9.43 -11.36
CA PHE A 322 28.13 -8.38 -11.06
C PHE A 322 26.66 -8.82 -11.21
N PRO A 323 26.23 -9.57 -12.24
CA PRO A 323 24.85 -10.02 -12.39
C PRO A 323 24.38 -10.94 -11.26
N LEU A 324 25.23 -11.89 -10.86
CA LEU A 324 24.98 -12.77 -9.72
C LEU A 324 24.87 -11.94 -8.44
N TYR A 325 25.83 -11.07 -8.19
CA TYR A 325 25.87 -10.25 -6.99
C TYR A 325 24.64 -9.34 -6.89
N TRP A 326 24.28 -8.68 -8.00
CA TRP A 326 23.09 -7.84 -8.12
C TRP A 326 21.80 -8.61 -7.79
N PHE A 327 21.68 -9.83 -8.33
CA PHE A 327 20.53 -10.68 -8.09
C PHE A 327 20.43 -11.12 -6.62
N VAL A 328 21.54 -11.57 -6.02
CA VAL A 328 21.59 -12.01 -4.62
C VAL A 328 21.32 -10.87 -3.66
N LEU A 329 21.92 -9.69 -3.89
CA LEU A 329 21.69 -8.51 -3.05
C LEU A 329 20.21 -8.07 -3.06
N ASN A 330 19.60 -8.04 -4.25
CA ASN A 330 18.19 -7.68 -4.37
C ASN A 330 17.29 -8.68 -3.65
N ALA A 331 17.53 -9.98 -3.85
CA ALA A 331 16.79 -11.03 -3.17
C ALA A 331 16.94 -10.91 -1.64
N PHE A 332 18.16 -10.70 -1.15
CA PHE A 332 18.44 -10.56 0.28
C PHE A 332 17.77 -9.32 0.90
N GLY A 333 17.86 -8.18 0.23
CA GLY A 333 17.23 -6.94 0.71
C GLY A 333 15.71 -7.06 0.81
N VAL A 334 15.06 -7.67 -0.19
CA VAL A 334 13.60 -7.90 -0.15
C VAL A 334 13.23 -8.91 0.95
N THR A 335 14.03 -9.96 1.14
CA THR A 335 13.83 -10.92 2.22
C THR A 335 13.90 -10.25 3.59
N LYS A 336 14.87 -9.35 3.81
CA LYS A 336 14.98 -8.61 5.06
C LYS A 336 13.77 -7.69 5.31
N ILE A 337 13.32 -6.97 4.27
CA ILE A 337 12.11 -6.14 4.35
C ILE A 337 10.89 -6.99 4.73
N ARG A 338 10.76 -8.17 4.11
CA ARG A 338 9.66 -9.08 4.42
C ARG A 338 9.70 -9.58 5.86
N ALA A 339 10.87 -10.00 6.33
CA ALA A 339 11.03 -10.47 7.71
C ALA A 339 10.61 -9.37 8.70
N ASN A 340 11.01 -8.13 8.43
CA ASN A 340 10.61 -6.98 9.26
C ASN A 340 9.10 -6.75 9.24
N LEU A 341 8.47 -6.77 8.05
CA LEU A 341 7.03 -6.57 7.92
C LEU A 341 6.24 -7.62 8.71
N GLN A 342 6.67 -8.89 8.65
CA GLN A 342 5.97 -9.97 9.32
C GLN A 342 6.02 -9.86 10.85
N VAL A 343 7.13 -9.37 11.40
CA VAL A 343 7.25 -9.11 12.85
C VAL A 343 6.28 -8.00 13.28
N HIS A 344 6.15 -6.92 12.50
CA HIS A 344 5.28 -5.80 12.85
C HIS A 344 3.79 -6.07 12.57
N CYS A 345 3.48 -6.96 11.62
CA CYS A 345 2.09 -7.41 11.38
C CYS A 345 1.64 -8.54 12.31
N ALA A 346 2.51 -9.06 13.19
CA ALA A 346 2.07 -9.94 14.26
C ALA A 346 1.15 -9.15 15.20
N PRO A 347 0.06 -9.74 15.73
CA PRO A 347 -0.86 -9.06 16.61
C PRO A 347 -0.18 -8.79 17.96
N THR A 348 0.58 -7.71 18.03
CA THR A 348 0.93 -7.06 19.29
C THR A 348 -0.28 -6.26 19.76
N GLU A 349 -0.40 -6.05 21.07
CA GLU A 349 -1.51 -5.33 21.70
C GLU A 349 -1.88 -4.06 20.93
N VAL A 350 -3.18 -3.77 20.88
CA VAL A 350 -3.82 -2.71 20.10
C VAL A 350 -3.35 -1.35 20.59
N LEU A 351 -2.11 -0.97 20.30
CA LEU A 351 -1.65 0.41 20.41
C LEU A 351 -2.23 1.19 19.24
N ASP A 352 -2.71 2.40 19.53
CA ASP A 352 -3.07 3.37 18.52
C ASP A 352 -1.82 3.73 17.69
N PRO A 353 -1.78 3.44 16.37
CA PRO A 353 -0.64 3.76 15.51
C PRO A 353 -0.39 5.27 15.33
N PHE A 354 -1.31 6.11 15.80
CA PHE A 354 -1.30 7.57 15.65
C PHE A 354 -1.08 8.31 16.97
N GLU A 355 -0.89 7.60 18.09
CA GLU A 355 -0.47 8.25 19.33
C GLU A 355 1.04 8.44 19.37
N ASP A 356 1.47 9.70 19.41
CA ASP A 356 2.82 10.12 19.71
C ASP A 356 3.16 9.75 21.15
N THR A 357 3.65 8.52 21.37
CA THR A 357 4.27 8.19 22.66
C THR A 357 5.63 8.87 22.70
N ASP A 358 5.72 10.01 23.38
CA ASP A 358 6.96 10.75 23.69
C ASP A 358 8.01 9.92 24.48
N GLY A 359 7.72 8.66 24.80
CA GLY A 359 8.64 7.72 25.42
C GLY A 359 9.38 6.91 24.37
N GLU A 360 10.70 7.04 24.31
CA GLU A 360 11.63 6.25 23.50
C GLU A 360 11.07 4.86 23.13
N GLU A 361 10.60 4.71 21.90
CA GLU A 361 10.23 3.41 21.35
C GLU A 361 11.45 2.49 21.51
N LYS A 362 11.41 1.61 22.50
CA LYS A 362 12.36 0.51 22.61
C LYS A 362 12.09 -0.37 21.40
N GLN A 363 12.83 -0.12 20.32
CA GLN A 363 12.83 -0.98 19.13
C GLN A 363 12.91 -2.42 19.65
N PRO A 364 11.90 -3.26 19.40
CA PRO A 364 11.91 -4.62 19.90
C PRO A 364 13.21 -5.26 19.43
N ASN A 365 14.01 -5.81 20.34
CA ASN A 365 15.25 -6.49 19.98
C ASN A 365 14.92 -7.55 18.93
N MET A 366 15.29 -7.29 17.68
CA MET A 366 14.92 -8.11 16.53
C MET A 366 15.79 -9.36 16.50
N GLU A 367 15.35 -10.40 17.19
CA GLU A 367 15.94 -11.73 17.03
C GLU A 367 15.32 -12.40 15.80
N TYR A 368 16.01 -12.31 14.66
CA TYR A 368 15.63 -13.05 13.46
C TYR A 368 16.03 -14.52 13.60
N LYS A 369 15.06 -15.43 13.44
CA LYS A 369 15.39 -16.84 13.21
C LYS A 369 15.97 -16.99 11.81
N TYR A 370 17.25 -17.33 11.72
CA TYR A 370 17.95 -17.52 10.43
C TYR A 370 17.26 -18.52 9.50
N ASP A 371 16.61 -19.54 10.05
CA ASP A 371 15.88 -20.54 9.27
C ASP A 371 14.66 -19.96 8.54
N GLU A 372 13.93 -19.05 9.17
CA GLU A 372 12.78 -18.38 8.54
C GLU A 372 13.24 -17.42 7.43
N VAL A 373 14.31 -16.67 7.69
CA VAL A 373 14.93 -15.76 6.70
C VAL A 373 15.41 -16.56 5.48
N LYS A 374 16.03 -17.73 5.69
CA LYS A 374 16.47 -18.62 4.61
C LYS A 374 15.29 -19.12 3.77
N ASN A 375 14.18 -19.51 4.41
CA ASN A 375 12.98 -19.93 3.70
C ASN A 375 12.40 -18.79 2.85
N TYR A 376 12.31 -17.58 3.41
CA TYR A 376 11.87 -16.40 2.67
C TYR A 376 12.80 -16.06 1.50
N PHE A 377 14.12 -16.23 1.67
CA PHE A 377 15.08 -16.05 0.60
C PHE A 377 14.86 -17.03 -0.56
N ILE A 378 14.68 -18.32 -0.27
CA ILE A 378 14.37 -19.34 -1.29
C ILE A 378 13.04 -19.05 -1.99
N GLU A 379 12.01 -18.61 -1.26
CA GLU A 379 10.73 -18.21 -1.84
C GLU A 379 10.85 -17.02 -2.80
N VAL A 380 11.69 -16.03 -2.48
CA VAL A 380 11.95 -14.87 -3.35
C VAL A 380 12.69 -15.30 -4.61
N LEU A 381 13.70 -16.17 -4.47
CA LEU A 381 14.45 -16.74 -5.60
C LEU A 381 13.55 -17.53 -6.56
N LEU A 382 12.64 -18.34 -6.02
CA LEU A 382 11.66 -19.11 -6.80
C LEU A 382 10.47 -18.28 -7.31
N GLY A 383 10.32 -17.03 -6.85
CA GLY A 383 9.21 -16.15 -7.23
C GLY A 383 7.87 -16.51 -6.58
N LYS A 384 7.87 -17.23 -5.46
CA LYS A 384 6.65 -17.71 -4.77
C LYS A 384 6.19 -16.82 -3.62
N GLY A 385 7.04 -16.01 -2.99
CA GLY A 385 6.68 -15.27 -1.76
C GLY A 385 5.83 -14.00 -2.01
N PRO A 386 4.84 -13.61 -1.19
CA PRO A 386 3.78 -12.61 -1.44
C PRO A 386 4.14 -11.24 -2.07
N LEU A 387 5.37 -10.74 -1.91
CA LEU A 387 5.74 -9.40 -2.41
C LEU A 387 6.07 -9.41 -3.92
N LEU A 388 5.83 -8.27 -4.57
CA LEU A 388 6.19 -8.02 -5.98
C LEU A 388 7.67 -7.63 -6.11
N THR A 389 8.52 -8.64 -5.97
CA THR A 389 9.98 -8.53 -5.93
C THR A 389 10.60 -8.02 -7.22
N ARG A 390 10.07 -8.38 -8.40
CA ARG A 390 10.73 -8.13 -9.70
C ARG A 390 10.09 -6.99 -10.48
N SER A 391 8.77 -6.89 -10.48
CA SER A 391 8.04 -5.87 -11.24
C SER A 391 8.05 -4.49 -10.59
N VAL A 392 7.99 -4.41 -9.25
CA VAL A 392 8.01 -3.13 -8.50
C VAL A 392 9.32 -2.99 -7.72
N ASN A 393 9.77 -4.08 -7.12
CA ASN A 393 10.94 -4.13 -6.24
C ASN A 393 10.89 -3.05 -5.14
N ILE A 394 10.18 -3.35 -4.05
CA ILE A 394 10.01 -2.42 -2.93
C ILE A 394 11.33 -1.90 -2.35
N LEU A 395 12.41 -2.69 -2.41
CA LEU A 395 13.74 -2.28 -1.98
C LEU A 395 14.22 -1.04 -2.74
N HIS A 396 14.09 -1.05 -4.06
CA HIS A 396 14.50 0.07 -4.90
C HIS A 396 13.56 1.26 -4.75
N VAL A 397 12.26 1.03 -4.63
CA VAL A 397 11.29 2.10 -4.44
C VAL A 397 11.61 2.82 -3.15
N LEU A 398 11.66 2.11 -2.01
CA LEU A 398 11.93 2.70 -0.70
C LEU A 398 13.30 3.38 -0.62
N GLY A 399 14.32 2.82 -1.27
CA GLY A 399 15.66 3.42 -1.35
C GLY A 399 15.76 4.68 -2.23
N SER A 400 14.76 4.97 -3.06
CA SER A 400 14.73 6.12 -3.97
C SER A 400 13.55 7.07 -3.74
N VAL A 401 12.75 6.85 -2.69
CA VAL A 401 11.65 7.76 -2.33
C VAL A 401 12.22 9.11 -1.93
N THR A 402 11.80 10.17 -2.62
CA THR A 402 12.06 11.57 -2.25
C THR A 402 10.82 12.28 -1.73
N ALA A 403 9.63 11.81 -2.13
CA ALA A 403 8.35 12.32 -1.70
C ALA A 403 7.36 11.17 -1.49
N LEU A 404 6.65 11.21 -0.37
CA LEU A 404 5.55 10.29 -0.06
C LEU A 404 4.22 11.04 -0.26
N CYS A 405 3.45 10.63 -1.26
CA CYS A 405 2.12 11.20 -1.51
C CYS A 405 1.04 10.23 -1.03
N CYS A 406 0.38 10.56 0.08
CA CYS A 406 -0.81 9.86 0.52
C CYS A 406 -2.01 10.35 -0.29
N VAL A 407 -2.50 9.55 -1.23
CA VAL A 407 -3.68 9.88 -2.06
C VAL A 407 -4.91 10.11 -1.18
N ASP A 408 -5.01 9.32 -0.11
CA ASP A 408 -6.06 9.44 0.86
C ASP A 408 -5.52 9.79 2.25
N LYS A 409 -6.26 10.66 2.95
CA LYS A 409 -5.98 11.01 4.36
C LYS A 409 -6.56 9.98 5.32
N LYS A 410 -7.82 9.60 5.12
CA LYS A 410 -8.64 8.85 6.10
C LYS A 410 -8.32 7.36 6.08
N GLY A 411 -7.70 6.84 7.13
CA GLY A 411 -7.27 5.44 7.26
C GLY A 411 -5.81 5.19 6.89
N ILE A 412 -5.09 6.22 6.42
CA ILE A 412 -3.64 6.18 6.18
C ILE A 412 -2.93 7.15 7.13
N LEU A 413 -3.32 8.43 7.11
CA LEU A 413 -2.73 9.50 7.93
C LEU A 413 -3.60 9.87 9.14
N SER A 414 -4.87 9.47 9.15
CA SER A 414 -5.78 9.72 10.24
C SER A 414 -6.65 8.51 10.48
N TRP A 415 -7.25 8.41 11.66
CA TRP A 415 -8.30 7.44 11.90
C TRP A 415 -9.45 7.58 10.86
N PRO A 416 -9.99 6.47 10.34
CA PRO A 416 -11.13 6.51 9.42
C PRO A 416 -12.44 6.91 10.12
N ASN A 417 -12.52 6.75 11.45
CA ASN A 417 -13.70 7.09 12.24
C ASN A 417 -13.64 8.54 12.72
N PRO A 418 -14.67 9.37 12.45
CA PRO A 418 -14.73 10.71 12.99
C PRO A 418 -14.98 10.63 14.50
N THR A 419 -14.15 11.34 15.28
CA THR A 419 -14.22 11.37 16.74
C THR A 419 -14.23 12.82 17.20
N ALA A 420 -14.89 13.11 18.31
CA ALA A 420 -14.96 14.46 18.84
C ALA A 420 -13.70 14.73 19.67
N GLU A 421 -12.98 15.78 19.33
CA GLU A 421 -11.74 16.19 20.02
C GLU A 421 -12.00 17.34 21.00
N LYS A 422 -12.91 18.27 20.65
CA LYS A 422 -13.20 19.45 21.47
C LYS A 422 -14.69 19.72 21.55
N VAL A 423 -15.15 20.14 22.72
CA VAL A 423 -16.54 20.46 23.02
C VAL A 423 -16.62 21.91 23.47
N PHE A 424 -17.28 22.74 22.67
CA PHE A 424 -17.57 24.14 23.01
C PHE A 424 -19.02 24.27 23.45
N PHE A 425 -19.24 24.89 24.61
CA PHE A 425 -20.58 25.20 25.09
C PHE A 425 -20.59 26.48 25.94
N LEU A 426 -21.77 27.09 26.06
CA LEU A 426 -21.98 28.30 26.82
C LEU A 426 -22.62 27.96 28.16
N THR A 427 -22.06 28.46 29.25
CA THR A 427 -22.60 28.30 30.60
C THR A 427 -23.12 29.62 31.14
N ASN A 428 -24.24 29.56 31.87
CA ASN A 428 -24.71 30.70 32.63
C ASN A 428 -24.06 30.67 34.02
N SER A 429 -23.35 31.74 34.35
CA SER A 429 -22.67 31.99 35.63
C SER A 429 -23.53 31.76 36.90
N LYS A 430 -24.88 31.72 36.78
CA LYS A 430 -25.80 31.43 37.89
C LYS A 430 -25.94 29.93 38.24
N GLN A 431 -25.63 29.02 37.32
CA GLN A 431 -25.80 27.57 37.55
C GLN A 431 -24.61 26.92 38.28
N GLN A 432 -23.39 27.48 38.15
CA GLN A 432 -22.19 26.97 38.82
C GLN A 432 -22.30 27.01 40.36
N SER A 433 -23.00 28.01 40.89
CA SER A 433 -23.26 28.14 42.33
C SER A 433 -24.27 27.12 42.88
N GLN A 434 -25.18 26.57 42.05
CA GLN A 434 -26.18 25.60 42.51
C GLN A 434 -25.74 24.14 42.34
N SER A 435 -24.94 23.82 41.32
CA SER A 435 -24.40 22.47 41.13
C SER A 435 -23.29 22.14 42.14
N ALA A 436 -22.45 23.12 42.51
CA ALA A 436 -21.42 22.95 43.54
C ALA A 436 -21.99 22.66 44.94
N GLU A 437 -23.18 23.19 45.28
CA GLU A 437 -23.82 22.93 46.57
C GLU A 437 -24.41 21.51 46.68
N SER A 438 -24.73 20.86 45.56
CA SER A 438 -25.32 19.51 45.56
C SER A 438 -24.32 18.35 45.62
N LEU A 439 -23.03 18.60 45.39
CA LEU A 439 -21.96 17.59 45.43
C LEU A 439 -21.02 17.74 46.63
N ASN A 440 -21.10 18.84 47.38
CA ASN A 440 -20.21 19.14 48.52
C ASN A 440 -20.70 18.59 49.87
N SER A 441 -21.24 17.38 49.88
CA SER A 441 -21.41 16.63 51.14
C SER A 441 -20.75 15.27 51.02
N GLU A 442 -19.43 15.24 50.89
CA GLU A 442 -18.56 14.33 51.62
C GLU A 442 -17.05 14.64 51.41
N VAL A 443 -16.40 15.03 52.51
CA VAL A 443 -14.95 14.91 52.83
C VAL A 443 -13.94 15.98 52.32
N PHE A 444 -13.67 16.93 53.23
CA PHE A 444 -12.40 17.57 53.65
C PHE A 444 -11.23 17.88 52.67
N ASN A 445 -10.91 19.18 52.62
CA ASN A 445 -9.62 19.89 52.51
C ASN A 445 -8.46 19.27 51.71
N ASN A 446 -7.98 20.01 50.69
CA ASN A 446 -6.66 20.64 50.73
C ASN A 446 -6.46 21.70 49.63
N ASN A 447 -5.61 22.67 49.97
CA ASN A 447 -5.29 23.90 49.25
C ASN A 447 -4.81 23.69 47.81
N ALA A 448 -5.46 24.34 46.84
CA ALA A 448 -4.85 24.69 45.56
C ALA A 448 -5.51 25.96 45.00
N THR A 449 -4.70 27.01 44.85
CA THR A 449 -5.02 28.22 44.09
C THR A 449 -5.31 27.85 42.62
N PRO A 450 -6.38 28.36 41.99
CA PRO A 450 -6.57 28.19 40.56
C PRO A 450 -5.65 29.17 39.82
N LYS A 451 -4.63 28.63 39.14
CA LYS A 451 -3.90 29.34 38.09
C LYS A 451 -4.50 28.95 36.74
N ASN A 452 -4.52 29.95 35.85
CA ASN A 452 -4.79 29.90 34.41
C ASN A 452 -6.25 30.09 33.97
N SER A 453 -6.77 31.31 34.17
CA SER A 453 -7.58 31.94 33.12
C SER A 453 -6.63 32.60 32.13
N ALA A 454 -6.58 32.11 30.89
CA ALA A 454 -5.83 32.75 29.81
C ALA A 454 -6.42 34.13 29.52
N GLN A 455 -5.74 35.16 30.01
CA GLN A 455 -6.03 36.55 29.75
C GLN A 455 -5.55 36.88 28.33
N TRP A 456 -6.47 37.17 27.42
CA TRP A 456 -6.13 37.67 26.10
C TRP A 456 -5.43 39.02 26.23
N HIS A 457 -4.19 39.10 25.75
CA HIS A 457 -3.47 40.35 25.57
C HIS A 457 -4.18 41.19 24.49
N GLN A 458 -4.86 42.25 24.89
CA GLN A 458 -5.12 43.39 24.01
C GLN A 458 -3.86 44.25 23.96
N VAL A 459 -3.37 44.43 22.73
CA VAL A 459 -2.32 45.37 22.35
C VAL A 459 -2.77 46.78 22.75
N SER A 460 -1.91 47.46 23.51
CA SER A 460 -2.08 48.85 23.94
C SER A 460 -1.58 49.77 22.83
N ASP A 461 -2.46 50.61 22.28
CA ASP A 461 -2.06 51.86 21.64
C ASP A 461 -2.41 53.01 22.58
N ASP A 462 -1.42 53.84 22.87
CA ASP A 462 -1.50 55.03 23.70
C ASP A 462 -2.42 56.11 23.09
N ALA A 463 -3.30 56.70 23.90
CA ALA A 463 -3.49 58.16 24.00
C ALA A 463 -4.65 58.51 24.96
N ASP A 464 -4.33 59.38 25.91
CA ASP A 464 -5.16 60.35 26.67
C ASP A 464 -6.69 60.30 26.53
N GLU A 465 -7.40 60.13 27.65
CA GLU A 465 -8.16 61.22 28.30
C GLU A 465 -8.96 60.70 29.51
N ASN A 466 -8.66 61.25 30.68
CA ASN A 466 -9.58 61.25 31.82
C ASN A 466 -10.70 62.25 31.53
N LEU A 467 -11.96 61.82 31.45
CA LEU A 467 -13.13 62.57 31.94
C LEU A 467 -14.46 61.82 31.72
N LEU A 468 -15.26 61.71 32.79
CA LEU A 468 -16.71 61.45 32.82
C LEU A 468 -17.19 60.14 32.15
N HIS A 469 -17.85 59.20 32.81
CA HIS A 469 -19.08 59.41 33.54
C HIS A 469 -19.38 58.16 34.37
N LYS A 470 -19.56 58.37 35.68
CA LYS A 470 -20.31 57.47 36.55
C LYS A 470 -21.73 57.33 36.02
N THR A 471 -22.28 56.12 36.19
CA THR A 471 -23.71 55.74 36.19
C THR A 471 -24.35 55.58 34.81
N PHE A 472 -24.67 54.34 34.41
CA PHE A 472 -26.01 53.91 33.96
C PHE A 472 -26.06 52.37 33.88
N MET A 473 -27.01 51.77 34.62
CA MET A 473 -27.64 50.43 34.44
C MET A 473 -26.71 49.21 34.67
N ASN A 474 -26.74 48.45 35.78
CA ASN A 474 -27.86 47.71 36.37
C ASN A 474 -28.78 47.02 35.36
N ASP A 475 -28.21 46.10 34.59
CA ASP A 475 -28.91 44.91 34.11
C ASP A 475 -28.04 43.68 34.42
N PRO A 476 -28.51 42.66 35.17
CA PRO A 476 -27.77 41.43 35.34
C PRO A 476 -28.00 40.58 34.08
N SER A 477 -27.47 41.01 32.93
CA SER A 477 -27.35 40.12 31.79
C SER A 477 -26.58 38.89 32.27
N PRO A 478 -27.11 37.66 32.15
CA PRO A 478 -26.35 36.48 32.53
C PRO A 478 -25.06 36.51 31.72
N LEU A 479 -23.92 36.69 32.38
CA LEU A 479 -22.64 36.59 31.71
C LEU A 479 -22.55 35.13 31.25
N THR A 480 -22.76 34.92 29.96
CA THR A 480 -22.56 33.63 29.30
C THR A 480 -21.07 33.45 29.15
N VAL A 481 -20.51 32.48 29.87
CA VAL A 481 -19.09 32.13 29.80
C VAL A 481 -18.94 31.02 28.77
N ALA A 482 -17.96 31.16 27.89
CA ALA A 482 -17.62 30.14 26.90
C ALA A 482 -16.63 29.14 27.54
N GLU A 483 -17.01 27.87 27.57
CA GLU A 483 -16.19 26.78 28.08
C GLU A 483 -15.79 25.86 26.93
N VAL A 484 -14.55 25.37 26.96
CA VAL A 484 -13.99 24.42 25.99
C VAL A 484 -13.40 23.26 26.75
N LEU A 485 -13.88 22.05 26.47
CA LEU A 485 -13.34 20.81 27.02
C LEU A 485 -12.72 19.96 25.92
N ASP A 486 -11.52 19.45 26.19
CA ASP A 486 -10.77 18.58 25.30
C ASP A 486 -11.03 17.10 25.65
N LEU A 487 -11.03 16.26 24.61
CA LEU A 487 -11.31 14.83 24.65
C LEU A 487 -10.17 14.06 24.00
N THR A 488 -9.70 13.02 24.67
CA THR A 488 -8.68 12.09 24.18
C THR A 488 -9.21 10.67 24.09
N HIS A 489 -8.54 9.84 23.29
CA HIS A 489 -8.83 8.41 23.24
C HIS A 489 -8.22 7.70 24.44
N ASP A 490 -8.89 6.66 24.91
CA ASP A 490 -8.33 5.75 25.90
C ASP A 490 -7.24 4.87 25.24
N HIS A 491 -6.01 4.91 25.76
CA HIS A 491 -4.87 4.11 25.30
C HIS A 491 -5.18 2.60 25.18
N SER A 492 -6.12 2.11 25.98
CA SER A 492 -6.52 0.70 25.99
C SER A 492 -7.67 0.37 25.03
N SER A 493 -8.41 1.38 24.55
CA SER A 493 -9.55 1.18 23.66
C SER A 493 -9.78 2.37 22.70
N PRO A 494 -9.47 2.23 21.40
CA PRO A 494 -9.53 3.32 20.40
C PRO A 494 -10.95 3.78 20.05
N PHE A 495 -11.98 3.21 20.67
CA PHE A 495 -13.38 3.59 20.49
C PHE A 495 -13.96 4.31 21.71
N ARG A 496 -13.16 4.51 22.76
CA ARG A 496 -13.59 5.17 23.99
C ARG A 496 -12.92 6.54 24.10
N LEU A 497 -13.73 7.54 24.39
CA LEU A 497 -13.29 8.91 24.61
C LEU A 497 -13.32 9.22 26.11
N GLN A 498 -12.35 10.00 26.57
CA GLN A 498 -12.24 10.52 27.92
C GLN A 498 -12.01 12.03 27.88
N PHE A 499 -12.60 12.77 28.83
CA PHE A 499 -12.29 14.19 29.01
C PHE A 499 -10.95 14.35 29.73
N ASP A 500 -10.12 15.26 29.23
CA ASP A 500 -8.81 15.53 29.83
C ASP A 500 -8.91 16.32 31.14
N ASP A 501 -9.89 17.22 31.23
CA ASP A 501 -10.12 18.05 32.40
C ASP A 501 -10.88 17.27 33.47
N LYS A 502 -10.30 17.14 34.67
CA LYS A 502 -10.90 16.46 35.83
C LYS A 502 -12.15 17.16 36.37
N SER A 503 -12.36 18.44 36.06
CA SER A 503 -13.49 19.23 36.54
C SER A 503 -14.73 19.17 35.63
N TRP A 504 -14.68 18.39 34.53
CA TRP A 504 -15.75 18.26 33.53
C TRP A 504 -17.12 17.90 34.13
N GLU A 505 -17.14 17.15 35.24
CA GLU A 505 -18.36 16.72 35.93
C GLU A 505 -19.24 17.91 36.39
N GLN A 506 -18.63 19.07 36.66
CA GLN A 506 -19.35 20.29 37.05
C GLN A 506 -20.28 20.79 35.94
N TYR A 507 -20.00 20.42 34.68
CA TYR A 507 -20.73 20.82 33.49
C TYR A 507 -21.69 19.73 32.97
N LEU A 508 -21.94 18.67 33.74
CA LEU A 508 -22.74 17.50 33.33
C LEU A 508 -24.15 17.87 32.81
N SER A 509 -24.79 18.89 33.37
CA SER A 509 -26.11 19.34 32.94
C SER A 509 -26.11 19.90 31.51
N SER A 510 -25.06 20.63 31.13
CA SER A 510 -24.87 21.21 29.81
C SER A 510 -24.30 20.19 28.82
N LEU A 511 -23.46 19.28 29.32
CA LEU A 511 -22.83 18.23 28.52
C LEU A 511 -23.76 17.05 28.25
N LYS A 512 -24.83 16.81 29.01
CA LYS A 512 -25.72 15.65 28.80
C LYS A 512 -26.16 15.41 27.34
N PRO A 513 -26.77 16.40 26.64
CA PRO A 513 -27.19 16.19 25.25
C PRO A 513 -25.99 16.03 24.30
N LEU A 514 -24.90 16.75 24.55
CA LEU A 514 -23.73 16.82 23.68
C LEU A 514 -22.82 15.59 23.85
N GLY A 515 -22.50 15.25 25.09
CA GLY A 515 -21.79 14.04 25.50
C GLY A 515 -22.54 12.76 25.11
N LEU A 516 -23.87 12.70 25.22
CA LEU A 516 -24.63 11.56 24.69
C LEU A 516 -24.50 11.46 23.17
N ALA A 517 -24.57 12.58 22.44
CA ALA A 517 -24.38 12.60 21.00
C ALA A 517 -22.95 12.17 20.60
N ILE A 518 -21.94 12.62 21.35
CA ILE A 518 -20.53 12.23 21.14
C ILE A 518 -20.37 10.73 21.35
N LEU A 519 -20.83 10.21 22.50
CA LEU A 519 -20.77 8.78 22.84
C LEU A 519 -21.51 7.93 21.80
N LEU A 520 -22.69 8.35 21.35
CA LEU A 520 -23.47 7.65 20.32
C LEU A 520 -22.79 7.63 18.94
N ASN A 521 -21.98 8.63 18.64
CA ASN A 521 -21.23 8.71 17.40
C ASN A 521 -19.86 8.00 17.49
N THR A 522 -19.42 7.58 18.68
CA THR A 522 -18.32 6.63 18.78
C THR A 522 -18.77 5.26 18.27
N CYS A 523 -17.89 4.55 17.56
CA CYS A 523 -18.15 3.18 17.11
C CYS A 523 -18.08 2.15 18.26
N ASN A 524 -18.33 2.57 19.50
CA ASN A 524 -18.33 1.73 20.68
C ASN A 524 -19.61 0.89 20.75
N MET A 525 -19.45 -0.44 20.74
CA MET A 525 -20.57 -1.38 20.76
C MET A 525 -21.37 -1.33 22.08
N ASP A 526 -20.69 -1.10 23.20
CA ASP A 526 -21.31 -1.09 24.53
C ASP A 526 -22.28 0.09 24.66
N THR A 527 -21.90 1.24 24.13
CA THR A 527 -22.75 2.44 24.09
C THR A 527 -24.01 2.21 23.26
N GLN A 528 -23.88 1.53 22.11
CA GLN A 528 -25.04 1.21 21.26
C GLN A 528 -25.99 0.22 21.92
N LEU A 529 -25.45 -0.81 22.60
CA LEU A 529 -26.25 -1.77 23.35
C LEU A 529 -27.00 -1.09 24.51
N TRP A 530 -26.34 -0.19 25.24
CA TRP A 530 -26.94 0.58 26.32
C TRP A 530 -28.11 1.45 25.83
N VAL A 531 -27.96 2.17 24.71
CA VAL A 531 -29.06 2.98 24.16
C VAL A 531 -30.20 2.12 23.60
N LYS A 532 -29.91 0.99 22.97
CA LYS A 532 -30.95 0.05 22.53
C LYS A 532 -31.75 -0.49 23.71
N TRP A 533 -31.07 -0.85 24.80
CA TRP A 533 -31.72 -1.26 26.05
C TRP A 533 -32.59 -0.15 26.64
N TRP A 534 -32.11 1.09 26.65
CA TRP A 534 -32.85 2.23 27.16
C TRP A 534 -34.11 2.52 26.33
N LYS A 535 -34.00 2.55 25.00
CA LYS A 535 -35.17 2.68 24.09
C LYS A 535 -36.15 1.50 24.19
N GLY A 536 -35.66 0.31 24.52
CA GLY A 536 -36.48 -0.88 24.74
C GLY A 536 -37.31 -0.84 26.03
N LYS A 537 -37.03 0.10 26.95
CA LYS A 537 -37.84 0.33 28.16
C LYS A 537 -38.93 1.39 27.98
N GLU A 538 -38.87 2.20 26.93
CA GLU A 538 -39.88 3.24 26.61
C GLU A 538 -41.00 2.72 25.69
N LYS A 539 -40.94 1.44 25.28
CA LYS A 539 -42.04 0.70 24.66
C LYS A 539 -42.54 -0.35 25.64
#